data_AF-A0A2E5GAU5-F1
#
_entry.id   AF-A0A2E5GAU5-F1
#
_cell.length_a   1.000
_cell.length_b   1.000
_cell.length_c   1.000
_cell.angle_alpha   90.00
_cell.angle_beta   90.00
_cell.angle_gamma   90.00
#
_symmetry.space_group_name_H-M   'P 1'
#
loop_
_entity.id
_entity.type
_entity.pdbx_description
1 polymer ?
#
loop_
_entity_poly.entity_id
_entity_poly.type
_entity_poly.pdbx_seq_one_letter_code
_entity_poly.pdbx_strand_id
1 'polypeptide(L)'
;MRAEYPATKIFTIPTGWATFNLFQMNIDSLLLDQIEIFGPSQSSIFTDQKGHQGDIVKKTGGLVWLNSIYNVDLSTNTYETDFNTDLHDIANDINNNHNAEYKN
;
A
#
# COMPACT_ATOMS: atom_id res chain seq x y z
N MET A 1 7.36 12.16 -20.23
CA MET A 1 8.07 12.52 -18.97
C MET A 1 9.45 11.86 -18.85
N ARG A 2 9.63 10.58 -18.46
CA ARG A 2 10.99 9.98 -18.34
C ARG A 2 11.83 10.09 -19.62
N ALA A 3 11.24 9.79 -20.77
CA ALA A 3 11.92 9.88 -22.08
C ALA A 3 12.37 11.31 -22.44
N GLU A 4 11.71 12.33 -21.90
CA GLU A 4 12.06 13.75 -22.14
C GLU A 4 13.15 14.25 -21.18
N TYR A 5 13.35 13.58 -20.03
CA TYR A 5 14.30 13.98 -18.99
C TYR A 5 15.17 12.81 -18.52
N PRO A 6 16.02 12.23 -19.39
CA PRO A 6 16.78 11.02 -19.09
C PRO A 6 17.84 11.21 -17.99
N ALA A 7 18.33 12.44 -17.79
CA ALA A 7 19.31 12.75 -16.75
C ALA A 7 18.69 13.14 -15.39
N THR A 8 17.37 13.32 -15.32
CA THR A 8 16.68 13.74 -14.10
C THR A 8 16.28 12.51 -13.29
N LYS A 9 16.69 12.43 -12.01
CA LYS A 9 16.15 11.43 -11.09
C LYS A 9 14.67 11.73 -10.85
N ILE A 10 13.81 10.78 -11.21
CA ILE A 10 12.37 10.84 -10.98
C ILE A 10 12.05 9.55 -10.24
N PHE A 11 11.46 9.64 -9.05
CA PHE A 11 10.95 8.48 -8.33
C PHE A 11 9.45 8.65 -8.14
N THR A 12 8.74 7.54 -8.01
CA THR A 12 7.31 7.52 -7.74
C THR A 12 7.06 6.60 -6.57
N ILE A 13 6.14 7.00 -5.70
CA ILE A 13 5.79 6.22 -4.52
C ILE A 13 4.48 5.49 -4.85
N PRO A 14 4.48 4.15 -4.89
CA PRO A 14 3.35 3.36 -5.38
C PRO A 14 2.21 3.26 -4.35
N THR A 15 1.86 4.31 -3.61
CA THR A 15 0.84 4.22 -2.54
C THR A 15 -0.54 3.80 -3.04
N GLY A 16 -0.90 4.16 -4.28
CA GLY A 16 -2.15 3.69 -4.92
C GLY A 16 -2.22 2.18 -5.13
N TRP A 17 -1.08 1.49 -5.21
CA TRP A 17 -1.05 0.03 -5.31
C TRP A 17 -1.51 -0.66 -4.03
N ALA A 18 -1.46 0.01 -2.88
CA ALA A 18 -2.05 -0.53 -1.65
C ALA A 18 -3.55 -0.80 -1.83
N THR A 19 -4.28 0.15 -2.42
CA THR A 19 -5.71 -0.02 -2.71
C THR A 19 -5.94 -1.17 -3.69
N PHE A 20 -5.17 -1.24 -4.78
CA PHE A 20 -5.35 -2.26 -5.80
C PHE A 20 -5.10 -3.68 -5.25
N ASN A 21 -4.01 -3.88 -4.51
CA ASN A 21 -3.68 -5.18 -3.94
C ASN A 21 -4.70 -5.60 -2.88
N LEU A 22 -5.05 -4.71 -1.93
CA LEU A 22 -6.03 -5.03 -0.89
C LEU A 22 -7.44 -5.29 -1.46
N PHE A 23 -7.83 -4.56 -2.50
CA PHE A 23 -9.10 -4.79 -3.20
C PHE A 23 -9.11 -6.16 -3.90
N GLN A 24 -8.02 -6.53 -4.57
CA GLN A 24 -7.90 -7.85 -5.21
C GLN A 24 -7.89 -8.97 -4.17
N MET A 25 -7.13 -8.83 -3.08
CA MET A 25 -7.12 -9.78 -1.96
C MET A 25 -8.49 -9.93 -1.31
N ASN A 26 -9.29 -8.86 -1.24
CA ASN A 26 -10.67 -8.93 -0.76
C ASN A 26 -11.55 -9.80 -1.67
N ILE A 27 -11.50 -9.57 -2.99
CA ILE A 27 -12.22 -10.37 -3.98
C ILE A 27 -11.80 -11.84 -3.92
N ASP A 28 -10.51 -12.10 -3.74
CA ASP A 28 -9.94 -13.44 -3.68
C ASP A 28 -10.10 -14.11 -2.30
N SER A 29 -10.73 -13.44 -1.33
CA SER A 29 -10.91 -13.92 0.04
C SER A 29 -9.60 -14.28 0.75
N LEU A 30 -8.55 -13.51 0.50
CA LEU A 30 -7.20 -13.70 1.06
C LEU A 30 -6.93 -12.83 2.30
N LEU A 31 -7.78 -11.85 2.60
CA LEU A 31 -7.66 -11.04 3.81
C LEU A 31 -8.02 -11.89 5.04
N LEU A 32 -7.22 -11.78 6.10
CA LEU A 32 -7.49 -12.45 7.37
C LEU A 32 -8.56 -11.71 8.20
N ASP A 33 -8.75 -10.42 7.93
CA ASP A 33 -9.74 -9.57 8.56
C ASP A 33 -11.05 -9.52 7.75
N GLN A 34 -12.17 -9.35 8.45
CA GLN A 34 -13.47 -9.09 7.81
C GLN A 34 -13.51 -7.64 7.32
N ILE A 35 -13.21 -7.46 6.04
CA ILE A 35 -13.14 -6.15 5.39
C ILE A 35 -14.19 -6.08 4.29
N GLU A 36 -15.04 -5.07 4.35
CA GLU A 36 -16.02 -4.78 3.29
C GLU A 36 -15.38 -3.94 2.17
N ILE A 37 -15.93 -3.99 0.96
CA ILE A 37 -15.47 -3.08 -0.11
C ILE A 37 -15.83 -1.64 0.26
N PHE A 38 -17.06 -1.40 0.73
CA PHE A 38 -17.53 -0.09 1.19
C PHE A 38 -18.10 -0.19 2.61
N GLY A 39 -17.73 0.72 3.50
CA GLY A 39 -18.18 0.66 4.90
C GLY A 39 -17.49 1.67 5.82
N PRO A 40 -17.52 1.46 7.15
CA PRO A 40 -16.77 2.27 8.10
C PRO A 40 -15.25 2.17 7.89
N SER A 41 -14.52 3.26 8.17
CA SER A 41 -13.05 3.35 7.99
C SER A 41 -12.27 2.15 8.55
N GLN A 42 -12.67 1.64 9.72
CA GLN A 42 -11.94 0.58 10.40
C GLN A 42 -12.11 -0.80 9.75
N SER A 43 -13.14 -1.00 8.93
CA SER A 43 -13.55 -2.33 8.44
C SER A 43 -13.87 -2.33 6.94
N SER A 44 -13.30 -1.41 6.16
CA SER A 44 -13.53 -1.36 4.72
C SER A 44 -12.32 -0.91 3.90
N ILE A 45 -12.33 -1.27 2.61
CA ILE A 45 -11.38 -0.73 1.63
C ILE A 45 -11.69 0.75 1.34
N PHE A 46 -12.97 1.08 1.17
CA PHE A 46 -13.44 2.44 0.91
C PHE A 46 -14.49 2.89 1.93
N THR A 47 -14.47 4.16 2.33
CA THR A 47 -15.46 4.72 3.27
C THR A 47 -16.69 5.28 2.59
N ASP A 48 -16.60 5.57 1.29
CA ASP A 48 -17.72 6.03 0.48
C ASP A 48 -17.50 5.76 -1.03
N GLN A 49 -18.51 6.09 -1.83
CA GLN A 49 -18.49 5.92 -3.29
C GLN A 49 -17.49 6.83 -4.02
N LYS A 50 -16.86 7.79 -3.34
CA LYS A 50 -15.83 8.65 -3.94
C LYS A 50 -14.45 8.00 -3.88
N GLY A 51 -14.32 6.87 -3.20
CA GLY A 51 -13.06 6.14 -3.07
C GLY A 51 -12.18 6.67 -1.94
N HIS A 52 -12.75 7.37 -0.95
CA HIS A 52 -12.00 7.67 0.27
C HIS A 52 -11.55 6.38 0.94
N GLN A 53 -10.27 6.30 1.25
CA GLN A 53 -9.62 5.06 1.68
C GLN A 53 -10.00 4.74 3.13
N GLY A 54 -10.25 3.47 3.42
CA GLY A 54 -10.33 2.96 4.79
C GLY A 54 -8.96 2.82 5.45
N ASP A 55 -8.95 2.45 6.73
CA ASP A 55 -7.73 2.42 7.55
C ASP A 55 -6.73 1.36 7.08
N ILE A 56 -7.20 0.20 6.63
CA ILE A 56 -6.32 -0.86 6.08
C ILE A 56 -5.50 -0.36 4.88
N VAL A 57 -6.13 0.43 4.01
CA VAL A 57 -5.49 1.04 2.84
C VAL A 57 -4.53 2.15 3.25
N LYS A 58 -4.96 3.05 4.15
CA LYS A 58 -4.13 4.15 4.67
C LYS A 58 -2.86 3.62 5.34
N LYS A 59 -2.97 2.60 6.19
CA LYS A 59 -1.84 2.02 6.91
C LYS A 59 -0.87 1.32 5.95
N THR A 60 -1.38 0.51 5.02
CA THR A 60 -0.55 -0.15 4.00
C THR A 60 0.18 0.89 3.12
N GLY A 61 -0.53 1.95 2.68
CA GLY A 61 0.08 3.05 1.94
C GLY A 61 1.15 3.81 2.73
N GLY A 62 0.95 3.97 4.05
CA GLY A 62 1.95 4.53 4.96
C GLY A 62 3.19 3.67 5.10
N LEU A 63 3.05 2.33 5.16
CA LEU A 63 4.18 1.40 5.18
C LEU A 63 4.96 1.42 3.85
N VAL A 64 4.25 1.47 2.71
CA VAL A 64 4.86 1.69 1.38
C VAL A 64 5.70 2.97 1.40
N TRP A 65 5.19 4.03 2.01
CA TRP A 65 5.89 5.31 2.15
C TRP A 65 7.14 5.21 3.02
N LEU A 66 7.06 4.54 4.18
CA LEU A 66 8.18 4.33 5.09
C LEU A 66 9.34 3.60 4.41
N ASN A 67 9.03 2.55 3.66
CA ASN A 67 10.04 1.80 2.93
C ASN A 67 10.59 2.59 1.71
N SER A 68 9.73 3.27 0.95
CA SER A 68 10.13 4.01 -0.26
C SER A 68 10.92 5.29 -0.01
N ILE A 69 10.59 6.07 1.03
CA ILE A 69 11.26 7.35 1.32
C ILE A 69 12.40 7.18 2.32
N TYR A 70 12.15 6.41 3.38
CA TYR A 70 13.04 6.37 4.54
C TYR A 70 13.86 5.08 4.61
N ASN A 71 13.72 4.19 3.62
CA ASN A 71 14.41 2.90 3.54
C ASN A 71 14.23 2.06 4.82
N VAL A 72 13.07 2.20 5.46
CA VAL A 72 12.72 1.37 6.62
C VAL A 72 12.53 -0.07 6.13
N ASP A 73 13.25 -0.99 6.77
CA ASP A 73 13.05 -2.42 6.59
C ASP A 73 11.74 -2.84 7.28
N LEU A 74 10.72 -3.19 6.49
CA LEU A 74 9.41 -3.54 7.04
C LEU A 74 9.41 -4.96 7.64
N SER A 75 10.40 -5.81 7.33
CA SER A 75 10.50 -7.16 7.91
C SER A 75 10.88 -7.13 9.39
N THR A 76 11.46 -6.01 9.86
CA THR A 76 11.86 -5.79 11.25
C THR A 76 11.13 -4.61 11.90
N ASN A 77 10.22 -3.97 11.17
CA ASN A 77 9.45 -2.83 11.66
C ASN A 77 8.36 -3.27 12.65
N THR A 78 8.25 -2.58 13.78
CA THR A 78 7.32 -2.94 14.87
C THR A 78 6.11 -2.00 14.97
N TYR A 79 5.74 -1.31 13.89
CA TYR A 79 4.53 -0.48 13.89
C TYR A 79 3.29 -1.37 13.91
N GLU A 80 2.44 -1.21 14.93
CA GLU A 80 1.19 -1.99 15.02
C GLU A 80 0.14 -1.47 14.03
N THR A 81 -0.35 -2.36 13.16
CA THR A 81 -1.33 -2.02 12.13
C THR A 81 -2.76 -2.19 12.59
N ASP A 82 -3.00 -2.80 13.76
CA ASP A 82 -4.33 -3.19 14.25
C ASP A 82 -5.11 -4.15 13.32
N PHE A 83 -4.45 -4.78 12.34
CA PHE A 83 -5.03 -5.77 11.42
C PHE A 83 -4.31 -7.11 11.58
N ASN A 84 -5.03 -8.21 11.45
CA ASN A 84 -4.43 -9.55 11.45
C ASN A 84 -3.74 -9.85 10.11
N THR A 85 -4.23 -9.26 9.03
CA THR A 85 -3.60 -9.29 7.71
C THR A 85 -2.24 -8.59 7.78
N ASP A 86 -1.18 -9.26 7.32
CA ASP A 86 0.18 -8.72 7.35
C ASP A 86 0.35 -7.59 6.32
N LEU A 87 0.15 -6.35 6.77
CA LEU A 87 0.25 -5.18 5.91
C LEU A 87 1.71 -4.80 5.61
N HIS A 88 2.67 -5.26 6.42
CA HIS A 88 4.10 -5.05 6.19
C HIS A 88 4.57 -5.88 5.00
N ASP A 89 4.16 -7.14 4.94
CA ASP A 89 4.46 -8.02 3.83
C ASP A 89 3.84 -7.51 2.52
N ILE A 90 2.56 -7.11 2.54
CA ILE A 90 1.90 -6.51 1.37
C ILE A 90 2.63 -5.23 0.91
N ALA A 91 3.04 -4.37 1.83
CA ALA A 91 3.77 -3.15 1.49
C ALA A 91 5.18 -3.45 0.94
N ASN A 92 5.86 -4.47 1.46
CA ASN A 92 7.12 -4.97 0.91
C ASN A 92 6.93 -5.49 -0.51
N ASP A 93 5.91 -6.30 -0.76
CA ASP A 93 5.61 -6.84 -2.08
C ASP A 93 5.31 -5.76 -3.10
N ILE A 94 4.54 -4.73 -2.71
CA ILE A 94 4.30 -3.56 -3.56
C ILE A 94 5.62 -2.88 -3.93
N ASN A 95 6.50 -2.63 -2.96
CA ASN A 95 7.77 -1.97 -3.22
C ASN A 95 8.74 -2.85 -3.99
N ASN A 96 8.79 -4.16 -3.75
CA ASN A 96 9.63 -5.11 -4.46
C ASN A 96 9.25 -5.18 -5.94
N ASN A 97 7.94 -5.27 -6.22
CA ASN A 97 7.39 -5.32 -7.57
C ASN A 97 7.32 -3.95 -8.28
N HIS A 98 7.53 -2.85 -7.57
CA HIS A 98 7.63 -1.53 -8.19
C HIS A 98 8.85 -1.47 -9.11
N ASN A 99 8.73 -0.72 -10.21
CA ASN A 99 9.79 -0.64 -11.21
C ASN A 99 11.03 0.06 -10.61
N ALA A 100 12.18 -0.61 -10.67
CA ALA A 100 13.45 -0.14 -10.12
C ALA A 100 13.88 1.24 -10.65
N GLU A 101 13.52 1.58 -11.89
CA GLU A 101 13.78 2.89 -12.51
C GLU A 101 13.04 4.06 -11.82
N TYR A 102 12.10 3.77 -10.92
CA TYR A 102 11.29 4.76 -10.20
C TYR A 102 11.39 4.62 -8.68
N LYS A 103 12.35 3.82 -8.17
CA LYS A 103 12.67 3.74 -6.73
C LYS A 103 13.68 4.84 -6.35
N ASN A 104 13.69 5.20 -5.07
CA ASN A 104 14.65 6.17 -4.52
C ASN A 104 15.99 5.51 -4.20
#